data_AF-A0A9E3Z4K5-F1
#
_entry.id   AF-A0A9E3Z4K5-F1
#
_cell.length_a   1.000
_cell.length_b   1.000
_cell.length_c   1.000
_cell.angle_alpha   90.00
_cell.angle_beta   90.00
_cell.angle_gamma   90.00
#
_symmetry.space_group_name_H-M   'P 1'
#
loop_
_entity.id
_entity.type
_entity.pdbx_description
1 polymer ?
#
loop_
_entity_poly.entity_id
_entity_poly.type
_entity_poly.pdbx_seq_one_letter_code
_entity_poly.pdbx_strand_id
1 'polypeptide(L)' 'ALFTAPTAFRAIRKEDPEALHLQRRDLKGFKTLYLAGERCDPPTLAWAEAHLKVPVVDNWWQ' A
#
# COMPACT_ATOMS: atom_id res chain seq x y z
N ALA A 1 -3.24 2.55 11.51
CA ALA A 1 -3.61 2.31 10.09
C ALA A 1 -3.11 3.49 9.24
N LEU A 2 -2.88 3.30 7.94
CA LEU A 2 -2.56 4.37 6.98
C LEU A 2 -3.71 4.45 5.98
N PHE A 3 -4.07 5.67 5.58
CA PHE A 3 -5.07 5.94 4.56
C PHE A 3 -4.42 6.80 3.48
N THR A 4 -4.51 6.40 2.22
CA THR A 4 -3.91 7.16 1.10
C THR A 4 -4.58 6.82 -0.24
N ALA A 5 -4.18 7.53 -1.29
CA ALA A 5 -4.63 7.25 -2.66
C ALA A 5 -3.78 6.16 -3.33
N PRO A 6 -4.38 5.27 -4.15
CA PRO A 6 -3.66 4.33 -5.00
C PRO A 6 -2.49 4.92 -5.81
N THR A 7 -2.56 6.18 -6.26
CA THR A 7 -1.47 6.87 -6.98
C THR A 7 -0.19 6.92 -6.17
N ALA A 8 -0.27 7.17 -4.86
CA ALA A 8 0.92 7.21 -4.00
C ALA A 8 1.63 5.86 -3.98
N PHE A 9 0.87 4.77 -3.86
CA PHE A 9 1.43 3.42 -3.88
C PHE A 9 1.91 2.98 -5.26
N ARG A 10 1.28 3.44 -6.34
CA ARG A 10 1.79 3.24 -7.71
C ARG A 10 3.16 3.90 -7.90
N ALA A 11 3.33 5.12 -7.38
CA ALA A 11 4.61 5.82 -7.44
C ALA A 11 5.69 5.09 -6.63
N ILE A 12 5.37 4.69 -5.38
CA ILE A 12 6.30 3.91 -4.53
C ILE A 12 6.71 2.61 -5.23
N ARG A 13 5.76 1.82 -5.74
CA ARG A 13 6.07 0.57 -6.45
C ARG A 13 6.95 0.81 -7.68
N LYS A 14 6.73 1.91 -8.40
CA LYS A 14 7.53 2.25 -9.59
C LYS A 14 8.97 2.57 -9.23
N GLU A 15 9.20 3.25 -8.11
CA GLU A 15 10.54 3.67 -7.66
C GLU A 15 11.26 2.57 -6.85
N ASP A 16 10.54 1.81 -6.05
CA ASP A 16 11.05 0.74 -5.18
C ASP A 16 10.21 -0.54 -5.31
N PRO A 17 10.31 -1.26 -6.45
CA PRO A 17 9.49 -2.44 -6.72
C PRO A 17 9.75 -3.61 -5.76
N GLU A 18 10.93 -3.67 -5.15
CA GLU A 18 11.31 -4.71 -4.17
C GLU A 18 11.08 -4.27 -2.71
N ALA A 19 10.51 -3.08 -2.52
CA ALA A 19 10.28 -2.45 -1.21
C ALA A 19 11.53 -2.46 -0.30
N LEU A 20 12.73 -2.21 -0.85
CA LEU A 20 13.99 -2.22 -0.11
C LEU A 20 14.01 -1.17 1.02
N HIS A 21 13.30 -0.06 0.83
CA HIS A 21 13.17 0.97 1.87
C HIS A 21 12.29 0.53 3.05
N LEU A 22 11.45 -0.49 2.86
CA LEU A 22 10.61 -1.05 3.91
C LEU A 22 11.42 -1.84 4.94
N GLN A 23 12.48 -2.54 4.49
CA GLN A 23 13.30 -3.42 5.34
C GLN A 23 13.96 -2.70 6.53
N ARG A 24 14.15 -1.38 6.43
CA ARG A 24 14.83 -0.57 7.46
C ARG A 24 13.87 0.17 8.39
N ARG A 25 12.56 -0.12 8.35
CA ARG A 25 11.54 0.60 9.14
C ARG A 25 10.86 -0.32 10.14
N ASP A 26 10.66 0.16 11.36
CA ASP A 26 9.81 -0.53 12.34
C ASP A 26 8.33 -0.27 12.02
N LEU A 27 7.60 -1.34 11.71
CA LEU A 27 6.18 -1.32 11.38
C LEU A 27 5.30 -2.01 12.43
N LYS A 28 5.79 -2.25 13.65
CA LYS A 28 5.02 -2.97 14.70
C LYS A 28 3.62 -2.38 14.96
N GLY A 29 3.48 -1.06 14.84
CA GLY A 29 2.21 -0.34 14.99
C GLY A 29 1.36 -0.26 13.72
N PHE A 30 1.90 -0.64 12.57
CA PHE A 30 1.20 -0.61 11.30
C PHE A 30 0.34 -1.86 11.16
N LYS A 31 -0.99 -1.68 11.14
CA LYS A 31 -1.97 -2.80 11.18
C LYS A 31 -2.79 -2.96 9.92
N THR A 32 -2.96 -1.91 9.13
CA THR A 32 -3.84 -1.90 7.95
C THR A 32 -3.49 -0.72 7.05
N LEU A 33 -3.53 -0.96 5.74
CA LEU A 33 -3.52 0.06 4.70
C LEU A 33 -4.92 0.19 4.10
N TYR A 34 -5.44 1.41 4.00
CA TYR A 34 -6.67 1.73 3.28
C TYR A 34 -6.32 2.57 2.05
N LEU A 35 -6.78 2.14 0.89
CA LEU A 35 -6.63 2.84 -0.39
C LEU A 35 -7.99 3.37 -0.83
N ALA A 36 -8.09 4.66 -1.15
CA ALA A 36 -9.35 5.27 -1.60
C ALA A 36 -9.12 6.51 -2.49
N GLY A 37 -10.21 7.12 -2.96
CA GLY A 37 -10.19 8.37 -3.73
C GLY A 37 -10.01 8.18 -5.24
N GLU A 38 -9.66 6.99 -5.68
CA GLU A 38 -9.64 6.55 -7.08
C GLU A 38 -9.63 5.03 -7.13
N ARG A 39 -9.72 4.46 -8.34
CA ARG A 39 -9.66 3.01 -8.53
C ARG A 39 -8.26 2.47 -8.22
N CYS A 40 -8.17 1.48 -7.34
CA CYS A 40 -6.94 0.71 -7.15
C CYS A 40 -6.77 -0.34 -8.26
N ASP A 41 -5.60 -0.42 -8.90
CA ASP A 41 -5.30 -1.50 -9.84
C ASP A 41 -4.88 -2.79 -9.09
N PRO A 42 -5.31 -3.99 -9.55
CA PRO A 42 -4.99 -5.25 -8.87
C PRO A 42 -3.49 -5.47 -8.63
N PRO A 43 -2.58 -5.14 -9.57
CA PRO A 43 -1.14 -5.25 -9.32
C PRO A 43 -0.64 -4.37 -8.16
N THR A 44 -1.21 -3.18 -7.93
CA THR A 44 -0.79 -2.28 -6.83
C THR A 44 -1.25 -2.83 -5.50
N LEU A 45 -2.48 -3.34 -5.46
CA LEU A 45 -3.03 -4.02 -4.28
C LEU A 45 -2.17 -5.24 -3.90
N ALA A 46 -1.95 -6.14 -4.86
CA ALA A 46 -1.16 -7.36 -4.63
C ALA A 46 0.29 -7.05 -4.21
N TRP A 47 0.91 -6.03 -4.80
CA TRP A 47 2.24 -5.59 -4.41
C TRP A 47 2.28 -5.10 -2.95
N ALA A 48 1.30 -4.28 -2.55
CA ALA A 48 1.21 -3.75 -1.20
C ALA A 48 0.98 -4.86 -0.17
N GLU A 49 0.08 -5.81 -0.45
CA GLU A 49 -0.18 -6.98 0.41
C GLU A 49 1.08 -7.85 0.56
N ALA A 50 1.79 -8.09 -0.54
CA ALA A 50 2.98 -8.92 -0.56
C ALA A 50 4.11 -8.33 0.30
N HIS A 51 4.30 -7.01 0.30
CA HIS A 51 5.42 -6.39 1.03
C HIS A 51 5.06 -5.95 2.45
N LEU A 52 3.85 -5.41 2.67
CA LEU A 52 3.47 -4.86 3.97
C LEU A 52 3.04 -5.92 4.98
N LYS A 53 2.61 -7.10 4.53
CA LYS A 53 2.15 -8.22 5.38
C LYS A 53 1.06 -7.83 6.39
N VAL A 54 0.24 -6.85 6.03
CA VAL A 54 -0.96 -6.42 6.75
C VAL A 54 -2.11 -6.35 5.76
N PRO A 55 -3.37 -6.38 6.22
CA PRO A 55 -4.51 -6.18 5.34
C PRO A 55 -4.40 -4.87 4.55
N VAL A 56 -4.64 -4.96 3.24
CA VAL A 56 -4.77 -3.80 2.34
C VAL A 56 -6.21 -3.77 1.83
N VAL A 57 -6.91 -2.69 2.13
CA VAL A 57 -8.34 -2.55 1.84
C VAL A 57 -8.52 -1.49 0.77
N ASP A 58 -9.01 -1.90 -0.39
CA ASP A 58 -9.56 -0.97 -1.38
C ASP A 58 -10.93 -0.48 -0.88
N ASN A 59 -10.97 0.77 -0.42
CA ASN A 59 -12.11 1.38 0.24
C ASN A 59 -12.77 2.39 -0.71
N TRP A 60 -13.91 2.00 -1.28
CA TRP A 60 -14.65 2.83 -2.21
C TRP A 60 -15.89 3.46 -1.56
N TRP A 61 -16.01 4.78 -1.69
CA TRP A 61 -17.17 5.56 -1.27
C TRP A 61 -17.26 6.84 -2.12
N GLN A 62 -18.45 7.43 -2.23
CA GLN A 62 -18.70 8.68 -2.96
C GLN A 62 -19.71 9.54 -2.22
#